data_AF-A0A1G0LKK2-F1
#
_entry.id   AF-A0A1G0LKK2-F1
#
_cell.length_a   1.000
_cell.length_b   1.000
_cell.length_c   1.000
_cell.angle_alpha   90.00
_cell.angle_beta   90.00
_cell.angle_gamma   90.00
#
_symmetry.space_group_name_H-M   'P 1'
#
loop_
_entity.id
_entity.type
_entity.pdbx_description
1 polymer ?
#
loop_
_entity_poly.entity_id
_entity_poly.type
_entity_poly.pdbx_seq_one_letter_code
_entity_poly.pdbx_strand_id
1 'polypeptide(L)'
;MKDNFNKAKRILRTSNSKMNIIAVNGCCYGVDNQPDKGDYQKLCGQSFWEFISGDESLFTQIIEPLGHKARERNEEFLELYAQIITKFTCSFAEKFCNDGKIDWERLVIFNSGKKK
;
A
#
# COMPACT_ATOMS: atom_id res chain seq x y z
N MET A 1 1.46 -15.90 4.45
CA MET A 1 1.44 -15.20 5.76
C MET A 1 1.38 -16.18 6.93
N LYS A 2 0.32 -16.98 7.07
CA LYS A 2 0.17 -17.99 8.14
C LYS A 2 1.39 -18.93 8.28
N ASP A 3 1.91 -19.44 7.16
CA ASP A 3 3.10 -20.29 7.20
C ASP A 3 4.35 -19.57 7.72
N ASN A 4 4.50 -18.28 7.40
CA ASN A 4 5.60 -17.46 7.92
C ASN A 4 5.48 -17.28 9.43
N PHE A 5 4.27 -17.01 9.94
CA PHE A 5 4.02 -16.94 11.38
C PHE A 5 4.33 -18.26 12.08
N ASN A 6 3.88 -19.39 11.52
CA ASN A 6 4.12 -20.71 12.09
C ASN A 6 5.61 -21.06 12.08
N LYS A 7 6.32 -20.74 11.00
CA LYS A 7 7.78 -20.92 10.89
C LYS A 7 8.53 -20.05 11.91
N ALA A 8 8.17 -18.78 12.04
CA ALA A 8 8.79 -17.87 13.00
C ALA A 8 8.56 -18.31 14.45
N LYS A 9 7.31 -18.67 14.81
CA LYS A 9 6.96 -19.24 16.12
C LYS A 9 7.81 -20.46 16.44
N ARG A 10 8.00 -21.37 15.48
CA ARG A 10 8.83 -22.57 15.65
C ARG A 10 10.29 -22.21 15.92
N ILE A 11 10.89 -21.35 15.09
CA ILE A 11 12.29 -20.94 15.21
C ILE A 11 12.56 -20.27 16.57
N LEU A 12 11.70 -19.34 16.96
CA LEU A 12 11.89 -18.55 18.18
C LEU A 12 11.67 -19.37 19.46
N ARG A 13 10.75 -20.35 19.43
CA ARG A 13 10.58 -21.31 20.54
C ARG A 13 11.79 -22.21 20.73
N THR A 14 12.46 -22.58 19.63
CA THR A 14 13.67 -23.40 19.71
C THR A 14 14.91 -22.62 20.16
N SER A 15 14.98 -21.31 19.89
CA SER A 15 16.13 -20.48 20.29
C SER A 15 16.04 -19.93 21.71
N ASN A 16 14.84 -19.69 22.25
CA ASN A 16 14.66 -19.30 23.65
C ASN A 16 13.24 -19.66 24.16
N SER A 17 13.14 -20.74 24.93
CA SER A 17 11.88 -21.44 25.23
C SER A 17 10.92 -20.73 26.19
N LYS A 18 11.35 -19.66 26.87
CA LYS A 18 10.54 -18.96 27.87
C LYS A 18 9.70 -17.80 27.33
N MET A 19 9.88 -17.43 26.06
CA MET A 19 9.15 -16.30 25.46
C MET A 19 7.73 -16.71 25.06
N ASN A 20 6.74 -15.91 25.45
CA ASN A 20 5.38 -16.04 24.95
C ASN A 20 5.28 -15.35 23.59
N ILE A 21 5.02 -16.10 22.52
CA ILE A 21 5.06 -15.61 21.14
C ILE A 21 3.67 -15.71 20.53
N ILE A 22 3.08 -14.55 20.27
CA ILE A 22 1.76 -14.41 19.64
C ILE A 22 1.97 -13.83 18.24
N ALA A 23 1.35 -14.46 17.25
CA ALA A 23 1.33 -13.91 15.89
C ALA A 23 0.14 -12.97 15.77
N VAL A 24 0.37 -11.75 15.31
CA VAL A 24 -0.66 -10.72 15.15
C VAL A 24 -0.64 -10.21 13.72
N ASN A 25 -1.81 -10.19 13.09
CA ASN A 25 -2.09 -9.45 11.87
C ASN A 25 -2.74 -8.13 12.29
N GLY A 26 -1.97 -7.04 12.22
CA GLY A 26 -2.43 -5.70 12.55
C GLY A 26 -3.09 -5.02 11.36
N CYS A 27 -4.34 -4.59 11.54
CA CYS A 27 -5.08 -3.82 10.56
C CYS A 27 -5.37 -2.43 11.12
N CYS A 28 -4.81 -1.38 10.51
CA CYS A 28 -4.90 -0.02 11.04
C CYS A 28 -6.33 0.50 11.19
N TYR A 29 -7.26 0.04 10.34
CA TYR A 29 -8.64 0.53 10.29
C TYR A 29 -9.63 -0.61 9.98
N GLY A 30 -10.90 -0.37 10.30
CA GLY A 30 -11.97 -1.36 10.21
C GLY A 30 -12.25 -2.06 11.55
N VAL A 31 -13.27 -2.91 11.55
CA VAL A 31 -13.75 -3.62 12.75
C VAL A 31 -13.77 -5.12 12.46
N ASP A 32 -13.22 -5.93 13.35
CA ASP A 32 -13.31 -7.39 13.33
C ASP A 32 -13.73 -7.87 14.72
N ASN A 33 -14.95 -8.41 14.82
CA ASN A 33 -15.52 -8.89 16.08
C ASN A 33 -15.04 -10.29 16.45
N GLN A 34 -14.22 -10.93 15.61
CA GLN A 34 -13.68 -12.28 15.86
C GLN A 34 -12.15 -12.26 15.69
N PRO A 35 -11.39 -11.64 16.62
CA PRO A 35 -9.96 -11.44 16.44
C PRO A 35 -9.17 -12.75 16.38
N ASP A 36 -9.59 -13.80 17.10
CA ASP A 36 -8.90 -15.09 17.07
C ASP A 36 -9.19 -15.85 15.77
N LYS A 37 -8.14 -16.08 14.97
CA LYS A 37 -8.20 -16.88 13.73
C LYS A 37 -7.52 -18.25 13.88
N GLY A 38 -7.27 -18.69 15.12
CA GLY A 38 -6.61 -19.93 15.48
C GLY A 38 -5.08 -19.82 15.46
N ASP A 39 -4.48 -19.62 14.28
CA ASP A 39 -3.01 -19.54 14.17
C ASP A 39 -2.44 -18.17 14.54
N TYR A 40 -3.26 -17.12 14.44
CA TYR A 40 -2.89 -15.73 14.68
C TYR A 40 -4.10 -14.93 15.16
N GLN A 41 -3.83 -13.81 15.82
CA GLN A 41 -4.82 -12.81 16.20
C GLN A 41 -4.90 -11.76 15.08
N LYS A 42 -6.09 -11.38 14.65
CA LYS A 42 -6.33 -10.26 13.75
C LYS A 42 -6.93 -9.12 14.56
N LEU A 43 -6.13 -8.08 14.79
CA LEU A 43 -6.57 -6.89 15.51
C LEU A 43 -6.82 -5.78 14.49
N CYS A 44 -7.97 -5.12 14.60
CA CYS A 44 -8.39 -4.07 13.67
C CYS A 44 -8.70 -2.78 14.42
N GLY A 45 -8.37 -1.63 13.82
CA GLY A 45 -8.77 -0.32 14.34
C GLY A 45 -8.23 -0.07 15.74
N GLN A 46 -9.10 0.43 16.64
CA GLN A 46 -8.76 0.73 18.03
C GLN A 46 -8.00 -0.40 18.72
N SER A 47 -8.46 -1.65 18.60
CA SER A 47 -7.83 -2.79 19.26
C SER A 47 -6.41 -3.06 18.79
N PHE A 48 -6.08 -2.75 17.53
CA PHE A 48 -4.70 -2.89 17.05
C PHE A 48 -3.81 -1.78 17.60
N TRP A 49 -4.28 -0.53 17.52
CA TRP A 49 -3.52 0.62 17.97
C TRP A 49 -3.27 0.58 19.48
N GLU A 50 -4.32 0.31 20.26
CA GLU A 50 -4.22 0.11 21.71
C GLU A 50 -3.25 -1.03 22.06
N PHE A 51 -3.29 -2.15 21.34
CA PHE A 51 -2.39 -3.28 21.58
C PHE A 51 -0.90 -2.91 21.43
N ILE A 52 -0.55 -2.07 20.46
CA ILE A 52 0.87 -1.71 20.22
C ILE A 52 1.33 -0.47 20.98
N SER A 53 0.41 0.40 21.43
CA SER A 53 0.74 1.68 22.08
C SER A 53 0.40 1.74 23.56
N GLY A 54 -0.57 0.96 24.02
CA GLY A 54 -1.20 1.12 25.33
C GLY A 54 -2.17 2.32 25.43
N ASP A 55 -2.49 2.96 24.31
CA ASP A 55 -3.38 4.12 24.23
C ASP A 55 -4.62 3.81 23.37
N GLU A 56 -5.77 3.73 24.01
CA GLU A 56 -7.09 3.49 23.39
C GLU A 56 -7.49 4.58 22.39
N SER A 57 -6.96 5.79 22.53
CA SER A 57 -7.32 6.94 21.70
C SER A 57 -6.39 7.15 20.51
N LEU A 58 -5.27 6.40 20.42
CA LEU A 58 -4.27 6.61 19.38
C LEU A 58 -4.86 6.49 17.96
N PHE A 59 -5.83 5.59 17.75
CA PHE A 59 -6.41 5.36 16.42
C PHE A 59 -7.11 6.59 15.82
N THR A 60 -7.57 7.53 16.65
CA THR A 60 -8.13 8.81 16.20
C THR A 60 -7.07 9.90 16.16
N GLN A 61 -6.16 9.93 17.15
CA GLN A 61 -5.10 10.94 17.24
C GLN A 61 -4.15 10.93 16.03
N ILE A 62 -3.90 9.77 15.41
CA ILE A 62 -3.01 9.67 14.24
C ILE A 62 -3.63 10.25 12.95
N ILE A 63 -4.95 10.43 12.89
CA ILE A 63 -5.63 10.87 11.67
C ILE A 63 -5.25 12.31 11.30
N GLU A 64 -5.23 13.22 12.28
CA GLU A 64 -4.95 14.63 12.04
C GLU A 64 -3.50 14.88 11.56
N PRO A 65 -2.45 14.33 12.20
CA PRO A 65 -1.08 14.41 11.69
C PRO A 65 -0.90 13.78 10.31
N LEU A 66 -1.59 12.67 10.01
CA LEU A 66 -1.57 12.06 8.69
C LEU A 66 -2.23 12.96 7.65
N GLY A 67 -3.36 13.58 7.96
CA GLY A 67 -4.07 14.50 7.06
C GLY A 67 -3.25 15.74 6.71
N HIS A 68 -2.63 16.39 7.71
CA HIS A 68 -1.82 17.58 7.48
C HIS A 68 -0.54 17.28 6.69
N LYS A 69 0.24 16.26 7.08
CA LYS A 69 1.46 15.87 6.37
C LYS A 69 1.17 15.31 4.97
N ALA A 70 0.03 14.63 4.79
CA ALA A 70 -0.40 14.19 3.47
C ALA A 70 -0.68 15.38 2.56
N ARG A 71 -1.28 16.47 3.06
CA ARG A 71 -1.53 17.67 2.24
C ARG A 71 -0.24 18.27 1.67
N GLU A 72 0.79 18.42 2.50
CA GLU A 72 2.09 18.98 2.06
C GLU A 72 2.72 18.12 0.95
N ARG A 73 2.64 16.80 1.07
CA ARG A 73 3.16 15.87 0.05
C ARG A 73 2.25 15.75 -1.17
N ASN A 74 0.96 16.02 -1.02
CA ASN A 74 0.01 15.99 -2.13
C ASN A 74 0.27 17.13 -3.12
N GLU A 75 0.64 18.32 -2.65
CA GLU A 75 0.95 19.45 -3.55
C GLU A 75 2.17 19.14 -4.43
N GLU A 76 3.26 18.67 -3.82
CA GLU A 76 4.48 18.20 -4.53
C GLU A 76 4.14 17.05 -5.50
N PHE A 77 3.36 16.07 -5.04
CA PHE A 77 2.93 14.95 -5.88
C PHE A 77 2.09 15.39 -7.07
N LEU A 78 1.13 16.30 -6.88
CA LEU A 78 0.26 16.79 -7.94
C LEU A 78 1.05 17.56 -9.00
N GLU A 79 2.04 18.35 -8.58
CA GLU A 79 2.93 19.05 -9.52
C GLU A 79 3.75 18.05 -10.34
N LEU A 80 4.43 17.10 -9.69
CA LEU A 80 5.21 16.07 -10.37
C LEU A 80 4.33 15.21 -11.29
N TYR A 81 3.12 14.88 -10.86
CA TYR A 81 2.15 14.13 -11.66
C TYR A 81 1.74 14.91 -12.92
N ALA A 82 1.42 16.20 -12.78
CA ALA A 82 1.09 17.07 -13.92
C ALA A 82 2.26 17.19 -14.91
N GLN A 83 3.49 17.30 -14.41
CA GLN A 83 4.69 17.29 -15.25
C GLN A 83 4.82 15.98 -16.04
N ILE A 84 4.58 14.84 -15.39
CA ILE A 84 4.63 13.53 -16.04
C ILE A 84 3.53 13.38 -17.10
N ILE A 85 2.29 13.78 -16.81
CA ILE A 85 1.20 13.79 -17.79
C ILE A 85 1.57 14.63 -19.02
N THR A 86 2.13 15.83 -18.80
CA THR A 86 2.56 16.72 -19.89
C THR A 86 3.65 16.07 -20.74
N LYS A 87 4.70 15.53 -20.11
CA LYS A 87 5.79 14.83 -20.80
C LYS A 87 5.29 13.65 -21.63
N PHE A 88 4.39 12.83 -21.06
CA PHE A 88 3.79 11.72 -21.79
C PHE A 88 2.91 12.19 -22.93
N THR A 89 2.11 13.25 -22.73
CA THR A 89 1.25 13.83 -23.77
C THR A 89 2.08 14.37 -24.93
N CYS A 90 3.16 15.10 -24.65
CA CYS A 90 4.09 15.58 -25.68
C CYS A 90 4.73 14.42 -26.43
N SER A 91 5.30 13.43 -25.73
CA SER A 91 5.93 12.29 -26.40
C SER A 91 4.92 11.44 -27.19
N PHE A 92 3.68 11.34 -26.72
CA PHE A 92 2.61 10.68 -27.43
C PHE A 92 2.25 11.45 -28.71
N ALA A 93 2.04 12.76 -28.62
CA ALA A 93 1.71 13.60 -29.76
C ALA A 93 2.81 13.57 -30.83
N GLU A 94 4.08 13.67 -30.44
CA GLU A 94 5.23 13.57 -31.34
C GLU A 94 5.30 12.24 -32.09
N LYS A 95 4.92 11.14 -31.43
CA LYS A 95 5.08 9.77 -31.98
C LYS A 95 3.85 9.28 -32.71
N PHE A 96 2.66 9.71 -32.29
CA PHE A 96 1.39 9.09 -32.69
C PHE A 96 0.34 10.10 -33.13
N CYS A 97 0.66 11.38 -33.30
CA CYS A 97 -0.27 12.36 -33.87
C CYS A 97 0.29 13.03 -35.14
N ASN A 98 -0.56 13.24 -36.14
CA ASN A 98 -0.31 14.01 -37.34
C ASN A 98 -1.35 15.15 -37.42
N ASP A 99 -0.90 16.40 -37.50
CA ASP A 99 -1.78 17.60 -37.56
C ASP A 99 -2.86 17.61 -36.45
N GLY A 100 -2.44 17.30 -35.22
CA GLY A 100 -3.34 17.24 -34.06
C GLY A 100 -4.30 16.04 -34.02
N LYS A 101 -4.27 15.13 -35.00
CA LYS A 101 -5.08 13.90 -35.04
C LYS A 101 -4.23 12.68 -34.72
N ILE A 102 -4.79 11.73 -33.98
CA ILE A 102 -4.10 10.47 -33.65
C ILE A 102 -3.95 9.62 -34.92
N ASP A 103 -2.73 9.19 -35.20
CA ASP A 103 -2.37 8.16 -36.17
C ASP A 103 -2.57 6.77 -35.53
N TRP A 104 -3.79 6.27 -35.64
CA TRP A 104 -4.20 5.00 -35.04
C TRP A 104 -3.44 3.80 -35.62
N GLU A 105 -3.14 3.81 -36.92
CA GLU A 105 -2.41 2.72 -37.57
C GLU A 105 -1.02 2.59 -36.96
N ARG A 106 -0.29 3.70 -36.86
CA ARG A 106 1.04 3.73 -36.25
C ARG A 106 1.02 3.29 -34.78
N LEU A 107 0.02 3.74 -34.01
CA LEU A 107 -0.13 3.37 -32.61
C LEU A 107 -0.40 1.87 -32.44
N VAL A 108 -1.29 1.30 -33.25
CA VAL A 108 -1.63 -0.13 -33.20
C VAL A 108 -0.43 -0.99 -33.63
N ILE A 109 0.29 -0.60 -34.69
CA ILE A 109 1.54 -1.27 -35.10
C ILE A 109 2.58 -1.22 -33.98
N PHE A 110 2.74 -0.08 -33.31
CA PHE A 110 3.68 0.04 -32.20
C PHE A 110 3.31 -0.87 -31.01
N ASN A 111 2.03 -0.93 -30.65
CA ASN A 111 1.56 -1.71 -29.51
C ASN A 111 1.52 -3.23 -29.76
N SER A 112 1.08 -3.63 -30.95
CA SER A 112 0.71 -5.02 -31.25
C SER A 112 1.43 -5.62 -32.46
N GLY A 113 2.25 -4.84 -33.16
CA GLY A 113 3.01 -5.30 -34.31
C GLY A 113 4.06 -6.34 -33.93
N LYS A 114 4.25 -7.34 -34.79
CA LYS A 114 5.30 -8.35 -34.62
C LYS A 114 6.67 -7.67 -34.67
N LYS A 115 7.47 -7.83 -33.62
CA LYS A 115 8.87 -7.37 -33.61
C LYS A 115 9.66 -8.15 -34.66
N LYS A 116 10.36 -7.44 -35.55
CA LYS A 116 11.37 -8.03 -36.44
C LYS A 116 12.66 -8.24 -35.68
#